data_AF-A0A0V0R2G1-F1
#
_entry.id   AF-A0A0V0R2G1-F1
#
_cell.length_a   1.000
_cell.length_b   1.000
_cell.length_c   1.000
_cell.angle_alpha   90.00
_cell.angle_beta   90.00
_cell.angle_gamma   90.00
#
_symmetry.space_group_name_H-M   'P 1'
#
loop_
_entity.id
_entity.type
_entity.pdbx_description
1 polymer ?
#
loop_
_entity_poly.entity_id
_entity_poly.type
_entity_poly.pdbx_seq_one_letter_code
_entity_poly.pdbx_strand_id
1 'polypeptide(L)'
;MRNLIFLAIIVSLLGIITQANSSQEDNNLNNLIDEELNYDEDFYEYDDDLEVGSIKDKIKAAKCMMHAGIELQNLIQLYHDIIHFKIIDGFKLIGPLLKQIIPIADNCSVFFCMGPSIKKCEQEENTTCSKYRLRAYPDCEEGYTNHGCCKCWPACPSGWKSFGRFCIKPKNYYRGVGYPLWDKKKCQKHHPQGCEQDGLLIYPKCDEGYHSHLFVWCSADCPKHYTHVGHSCMRPFKHYKRGHGYPMTVGTKCLESTKISENATCDQILEEFLMLQQRFDDRYESFIDASLDEEERYILLGTEFFILLTELETRYLFIHKNQCLTNDLIEIM
;
A
#
# COMPACT_ATOMS: atom_id res chain seq x y z
N MET A 1 0.90 -14.89 1.67
CA MET A 1 0.65 -15.86 2.77
C MET A 1 0.42 -15.19 4.14
N ARG A 2 1.27 -14.27 4.65
CA ARG A 2 1.01 -13.60 5.95
C ARG A 2 -0.26 -12.71 6.01
N ASN A 3 -0.64 -12.03 4.92
CA ASN A 3 -1.91 -11.28 4.89
C ASN A 3 -3.14 -12.19 4.86
N LEU A 4 -3.02 -13.40 4.31
CA LEU A 4 -4.08 -14.41 4.29
C LEU A 4 -4.29 -15.03 5.68
N ILE A 5 -3.22 -15.17 6.48
CA ILE A 5 -3.32 -15.67 7.86
C ILE A 5 -3.98 -14.64 8.77
N PHE A 6 -3.66 -13.34 8.61
CA PHE A 6 -4.30 -12.29 9.41
C PHE A 6 -5.78 -12.11 9.04
N LEU A 7 -6.14 -12.20 7.76
CA LEU A 7 -7.54 -12.21 7.33
C LEU A 7 -8.26 -13.49 7.78
N ALA A 8 -7.62 -14.66 7.72
CA ALA A 8 -8.19 -15.90 8.22
C ALA A 8 -8.47 -15.84 9.72
N ILE A 9 -7.58 -15.22 10.51
CA ILE A 9 -7.82 -15.00 11.95
C ILE A 9 -9.02 -14.06 12.16
N ILE A 10 -9.16 -12.98 11.37
CA ILE A 10 -10.30 -12.07 11.45
C ILE A 10 -11.61 -12.77 11.04
N VAL A 11 -11.60 -13.55 9.96
CA VAL A 11 -12.76 -14.31 9.48
C VAL A 11 -13.13 -15.44 10.47
N SER A 12 -12.15 -16.12 11.06
CA SER A 12 -12.37 -17.12 12.11
C SER A 12 -12.88 -16.49 13.39
N LEU A 13 -12.38 -15.32 13.81
CA LEU A 13 -12.91 -14.58 14.96
C LEU A 13 -14.34 -14.08 14.70
N LEU A 14 -14.65 -13.61 13.50
CA LEU A 14 -16.00 -13.24 13.09
C LEU A 14 -16.95 -14.45 13.03
N GLY A 15 -16.44 -15.62 12.62
CA GLY A 15 -17.16 -16.91 12.64
C GLY A 15 -17.45 -17.43 14.05
N ILE A 16 -16.49 -17.29 14.97
CA ILE A 16 -16.64 -17.65 16.38
C ILE A 16 -17.64 -16.70 17.07
N ILE A 17 -17.61 -15.41 16.77
CA ILE A 17 -18.56 -14.42 17.32
C ILE A 17 -19.99 -14.67 16.82
N THR A 18 -20.15 -15.10 15.56
CA THR A 18 -21.47 -15.47 15.01
C THR A 18 -21.99 -16.79 15.57
N GLN A 19 -21.13 -17.77 15.86
CA GLN A 19 -21.53 -19.01 16.55
C GLN A 19 -21.84 -18.76 18.03
N ALA A 20 -21.05 -17.94 18.73
CA ALA A 20 -21.27 -17.62 20.15
C ALA A 20 -22.59 -16.88 20.41
N ASN A 21 -23.07 -16.07 19.46
CA ASN A 21 -24.39 -15.43 19.54
C ASN A 21 -25.57 -16.37 19.27
N SER A 22 -25.32 -17.59 18.77
CA SER A 22 -26.35 -18.60 18.52
C SER A 22 -26.49 -19.61 19.66
N SER A 23 -25.55 -19.64 20.61
CA SER A 23 -25.54 -20.56 21.75
C SER A 23 -25.40 -19.80 23.06
N GLN A 24 -26.53 -19.28 23.56
CA GLN A 24 -26.64 -18.88 24.95
C GLN A 24 -26.77 -20.14 25.81
N GLU A 25 -25.64 -20.78 26.13
CA GLU A 25 -25.35 -21.63 27.29
C GLU A 25 -24.01 -22.35 27.04
N ASP A 26 -22.90 -21.82 27.58
CA ASP A 26 -21.95 -22.56 28.44
C ASP A 26 -20.61 -21.83 28.64
N ASN A 27 -20.20 -21.74 29.91
CA ASN A 27 -18.92 -21.21 30.37
C ASN A 27 -17.79 -22.23 30.14
N ASN A 28 -16.92 -22.04 29.14
CA ASN A 28 -15.50 -22.47 29.23
C ASN A 28 -14.65 -22.06 28.00
N LEU A 29 -14.29 -20.77 27.89
CA LEU A 29 -13.40 -20.29 26.82
C LEU A 29 -11.90 -20.25 27.22
N ASN A 30 -11.56 -20.54 28.48
CA ASN A 30 -10.20 -20.31 28.99
C ASN A 30 -9.18 -21.42 28.72
N ASN A 31 -9.59 -22.59 28.19
CA ASN A 31 -8.69 -23.76 28.06
C ASN A 31 -8.25 -24.09 26.62
N LEU A 32 -8.63 -23.30 25.62
CA LEU A 32 -8.35 -23.58 24.20
C LEU A 32 -7.22 -22.73 23.61
N ILE A 33 -6.58 -21.87 24.40
CA ILE A 33 -5.63 -20.86 23.90
C ILE A 33 -4.15 -21.28 24.08
N ASP A 34 -3.84 -22.32 24.86
CA ASP A 34 -2.45 -22.58 25.29
C ASP A 34 -1.63 -23.54 24.40
N GLU A 35 -2.15 -24.12 23.32
CA GLU A 35 -1.45 -25.24 22.64
C GLU A 35 -0.94 -25.02 21.20
N GLU A 36 -1.07 -23.83 20.59
CA GLU A 36 -0.74 -23.67 19.15
C GLU A 36 0.23 -22.56 18.74
N LEU A 37 1.10 -22.07 19.63
CA LEU A 37 2.13 -21.10 19.26
C LEU A 37 3.54 -21.52 19.72
N ASN A 38 4.16 -22.42 18.97
CA ASN A 38 5.60 -22.67 19.03
C ASN A 38 6.21 -22.39 17.64
N TYR A 39 6.70 -21.16 17.43
CA TYR A 39 7.38 -20.71 16.22
C TYR A 39 8.58 -19.83 16.59
N ASP A 40 9.72 -20.07 15.91
CA ASP A 40 11.06 -19.46 16.00
C ASP A 40 11.18 -18.08 16.70
N GLU A 41 11.98 -18.05 17.77
CA GLU A 41 12.23 -16.92 18.68
C GLU A 41 13.17 -15.81 18.16
N ASP A 42 13.76 -15.94 16.96
CA ASP A 42 14.81 -15.02 16.52
C ASP A 42 14.31 -13.79 15.72
N PHE A 43 13.24 -13.09 16.11
CA PHE A 43 12.97 -11.74 15.57
C PHE A 43 11.90 -10.88 16.28
N TYR A 44 11.89 -10.75 17.61
CA TYR A 44 11.14 -9.65 18.25
C TYR A 44 11.86 -9.17 19.51
N GLU A 45 12.77 -8.22 19.35
CA GLU A 45 13.12 -7.32 20.44
C GLU A 45 11.94 -6.36 20.59
N TYR A 46 11.17 -6.53 21.67
CA TYR A 46 10.05 -5.67 22.01
C TYR A 46 10.65 -4.33 22.49
N ASP A 47 10.45 -3.25 21.74
CA ASP A 47 10.85 -1.91 22.17
C ASP A 47 9.97 -1.51 23.37
N ASP A 48 10.55 -1.54 24.58
CA ASP A 48 9.94 -1.05 25.82
C ASP A 48 9.77 0.49 25.83
N ASP A 49 10.27 1.19 24.81
CA ASP A 49 10.26 2.66 24.68
C ASP A 49 9.05 3.24 23.94
N LEU A 50 7.99 2.44 23.72
CA LEU A 50 6.70 2.99 23.34
C LEU A 50 6.20 3.84 24.51
N GLU A 51 6.47 5.15 24.49
CA GLU A 51 5.90 6.12 25.44
C GLU A 51 4.39 5.93 25.48
N VAL A 52 3.98 5.17 26.48
CA VAL A 52 2.63 4.70 26.61
C VAL A 52 1.81 5.91 27.04
N GLY A 53 0.99 6.44 26.11
CA GLY A 53 0.01 7.48 26.43
C GLY A 53 -0.78 7.13 27.69
N SER A 54 -1.28 8.15 28.40
CA SER A 54 -1.91 7.94 29.71
C SER A 54 -2.98 6.84 29.64
N ILE A 55 -3.20 6.11 30.73
CA ILE A 55 -4.25 5.06 30.80
C ILE A 55 -5.61 5.61 30.30
N LYS A 56 -5.88 6.91 30.51
CA LYS A 56 -7.08 7.58 30.00
C LYS A 56 -7.12 7.63 28.46
N ASP A 57 -6.00 7.90 27.81
CA ASP A 57 -5.90 7.93 26.35
C ASP A 57 -6.11 6.55 25.74
N LYS A 58 -5.57 5.49 26.39
CA LYS A 58 -5.83 4.10 25.99
C LYS A 58 -7.31 3.73 26.10
N ILE A 59 -7.95 4.08 27.21
CA ILE A 59 -9.38 3.81 27.43
C ILE A 59 -10.22 4.57 26.40
N LYS A 60 -9.85 5.82 26.09
CA LYS A 60 -10.54 6.61 25.06
C LYS A 60 -10.38 5.99 23.67
N ALA A 61 -9.16 5.59 23.30
CA ALA A 61 -8.88 4.90 22.04
C ALA A 61 -9.65 3.57 21.93
N ALA A 62 -9.67 2.76 22.99
CA ALA A 62 -10.39 1.49 23.03
C ALA A 62 -11.91 1.69 22.87
N LYS A 63 -12.50 2.68 23.56
CA LYS A 63 -13.92 3.04 23.37
C LYS A 63 -14.21 3.49 21.95
N CYS A 64 -13.29 4.24 21.35
CA CYS A 64 -13.40 4.65 19.95
C CYS A 64 -13.35 3.47 18.99
N MET A 65 -12.41 2.54 19.15
CA MET A 65 -12.33 1.34 18.32
C MET A 65 -13.55 0.43 18.50
N MET A 66 -14.09 0.31 19.72
CA MET A 66 -15.33 -0.45 19.95
C MET A 66 -16.54 0.19 19.27
N HIS A 67 -16.74 1.51 19.39
CA HIS A 67 -17.83 2.20 18.69
C HIS A 67 -17.66 2.13 17.17
N ALA A 68 -16.44 2.34 16.66
CA ALA A 68 -16.15 2.19 15.23
C ALA A 68 -16.44 0.76 14.74
N GLY A 69 -16.12 -0.27 15.53
CA GLY A 69 -16.41 -1.66 15.19
C GLY A 69 -17.91 -1.98 15.12
N ILE A 70 -18.70 -1.44 16.06
CA ILE A 70 -20.17 -1.57 16.05
C ILE A 70 -20.76 -0.88 14.81
N GLU A 71 -20.33 0.34 14.50
CA GLU A 71 -20.83 1.04 13.32
C GLU A 71 -20.36 0.44 12.00
N LEU A 72 -19.18 -0.19 11.98
CA LEU A 72 -18.72 -0.91 10.79
C LEU A 72 -19.64 -2.10 10.48
N GLN A 73 -20.21 -2.77 11.48
CA GLN A 73 -21.22 -3.80 11.26
C GLN A 73 -22.50 -3.22 10.64
N ASN A 74 -22.94 -2.04 11.11
CA ASN A 74 -24.07 -1.33 10.50
C ASN A 74 -23.76 -0.92 9.06
N LEU A 75 -22.52 -0.53 8.77
CA LEU A 75 -22.06 -0.16 7.42
C LEU A 75 -22.03 -1.37 6.48
N ILE A 76 -21.55 -2.52 6.96
CA ILE A 76 -21.55 -3.78 6.21
C ILE A 76 -22.98 -4.22 5.90
N GLN A 77 -23.88 -4.12 6.88
CA GLN A 77 -25.29 -4.44 6.68
C GLN A 77 -25.92 -3.49 5.66
N LEU A 78 -25.63 -2.19 5.75
CA LEU A 78 -26.11 -1.20 4.77
C LEU A 78 -25.56 -1.48 3.38
N TYR A 79 -24.28 -1.83 3.25
CA TYR A 79 -23.66 -2.17 1.97
C TYR A 79 -24.33 -3.39 1.34
N HIS A 80 -24.59 -4.42 2.15
CA HIS A 80 -25.36 -5.60 1.71
C HIS A 80 -26.77 -5.23 1.23
N ASP A 81 -27.44 -4.32 1.93
CA ASP A 81 -28.79 -3.84 1.56
C ASP A 81 -28.77 -2.97 0.29
N ILE A 82 -27.73 -2.15 0.08
CA ILE A 82 -27.52 -1.33 -1.12
C ILE A 82 -27.29 -2.19 -2.35
N ILE A 83 -26.51 -3.29 -2.23
CA ILE A 83 -26.28 -4.22 -3.34
C ILE A 83 -27.59 -4.86 -3.82
N HIS A 84 -28.53 -5.11 -2.89
CA HIS A 84 -29.80 -5.76 -3.20
C HIS A 84 -30.92 -4.79 -3.61
N PHE A 85 -30.78 -3.47 -3.41
CA PHE A 85 -31.79 -2.46 -3.74
C PHE A 85 -31.41 -1.56 -4.92
N LYS A 86 -32.40 -0.91 -5.55
CA LYS A 86 -32.16 0.09 -6.61
C LYS A 86 -31.36 1.27 -6.04
N ILE A 87 -30.24 1.59 -6.68
CA ILE A 87 -29.25 2.63 -6.36
C ILE A 87 -29.86 3.92 -5.76
N ILE A 88 -31.00 4.38 -6.26
CA ILE A 88 -31.64 5.64 -5.86
C ILE A 88 -32.14 5.64 -4.40
N ASP A 89 -32.58 4.49 -3.86
CA ASP A 89 -33.02 4.42 -2.47
C ASP A 89 -31.85 4.16 -1.50
N GLY A 90 -30.73 3.64 -2.00
CA GLY A 90 -29.49 3.48 -1.23
C GLY A 90 -28.90 4.82 -0.76
N PHE A 91 -28.94 5.86 -1.60
CA PHE A 91 -28.46 7.19 -1.22
C PHE A 91 -29.26 7.84 -0.07
N LYS A 92 -30.56 7.53 0.06
CA LYS A 92 -31.37 8.04 1.18
C LYS A 92 -30.96 7.43 2.53
N LEU A 93 -30.33 6.26 2.51
CA LEU A 93 -29.84 5.57 3.71
C LEU A 93 -28.44 6.03 4.11
N ILE A 94 -27.66 6.59 3.18
CA ILE A 94 -26.32 7.12 3.45
C ILE A 94 -26.38 8.35 4.37
N GLY A 95 -27.31 9.28 4.17
CA GLY A 95 -27.39 10.50 4.97
C GLY A 95 -27.52 10.28 6.49
N PRO A 96 -28.47 9.46 6.97
CA PRO A 96 -28.57 9.12 8.39
C PRO A 96 -27.37 8.36 8.94
N LEU A 97 -26.76 7.48 8.13
CA LEU A 97 -25.57 6.72 8.50
C LEU A 97 -24.35 7.65 8.66
N LEU A 98 -24.14 8.57 7.72
CA LEU A 98 -23.12 9.60 7.83
C LEU A 98 -23.32 10.46 9.08
N LYS A 99 -24.56 10.82 9.43
CA LYS A 99 -24.83 11.54 10.69
C LYS A 99 -24.46 10.77 11.96
N GLN A 100 -24.47 9.44 11.93
CA GLN A 100 -24.03 8.59 13.05
C GLN A 100 -22.53 8.34 13.04
N ILE A 101 -21.94 8.22 11.84
CA ILE A 101 -20.52 7.97 11.67
C ILE A 101 -19.71 9.23 11.92
N ILE A 102 -20.13 10.40 11.41
CA ILE A 102 -19.41 11.69 11.51
C ILE A 102 -19.00 12.02 12.96
N PRO A 103 -19.83 11.89 14.00
CA PRO A 103 -19.40 12.13 15.38
C PRO A 103 -18.39 11.10 15.89
N ILE A 104 -18.43 9.86 15.40
CA ILE A 104 -17.52 8.78 15.81
C ILE A 104 -16.19 8.99 15.10
N ALA A 105 -16.23 9.14 13.79
CA ALA A 105 -15.21 9.73 12.94
C ALA A 105 -14.50 10.92 13.61
N ASP A 106 -15.19 12.02 13.88
CA ASP A 106 -14.64 13.23 14.50
C ASP A 106 -13.99 12.98 15.86
N ASN A 107 -14.52 12.02 16.63
CA ASN A 107 -13.95 11.63 17.92
C ASN A 107 -12.83 10.58 17.80
N CYS A 108 -12.69 9.89 16.65
CA CYS A 108 -11.89 8.68 16.50
C CYS A 108 -10.87 8.67 15.31
N SER A 109 -10.96 9.47 14.24
CA SER A 109 -9.86 9.66 13.24
C SER A 109 -8.62 10.24 13.86
N VAL A 110 -8.81 10.99 14.94
CA VAL A 110 -7.75 11.64 15.70
C VAL A 110 -6.73 10.66 16.26
N PHE A 111 -7.02 9.35 16.25
CA PHE A 111 -6.11 8.37 16.84
C PHE A 111 -4.94 7.98 15.96
N PHE A 112 -4.87 8.30 14.66
CA PHE A 112 -3.78 7.80 13.83
C PHE A 112 -3.23 8.88 12.90
N CYS A 113 -2.10 9.48 13.28
CA CYS A 113 -1.46 10.52 12.49
C CYS A 113 -0.01 10.16 12.17
N MET A 114 0.31 10.25 10.88
CA MET A 114 1.68 10.03 10.40
C MET A 114 2.56 11.29 10.53
N GLY A 115 1.95 12.48 10.55
CA GLY A 115 2.66 13.77 10.57
C GLY A 115 3.69 13.91 11.69
N PRO A 116 3.34 13.69 12.96
CA PRO A 116 4.31 13.74 14.06
C PRO A 116 5.44 12.73 13.89
N SER A 117 5.13 11.51 13.45
CA SER A 117 6.12 10.46 13.25
C SER A 117 7.10 10.78 12.11
N ILE A 118 6.62 11.40 11.02
CA ILE A 118 7.48 11.92 9.95
C ILE A 118 8.37 13.04 10.48
N LYS A 119 7.80 14.05 11.16
CA LYS A 119 8.59 15.16 11.72
C LYS A 119 9.67 14.68 12.68
N LYS A 120 9.32 13.74 13.57
CA LYS A 120 10.27 13.11 14.50
C LYS A 120 11.41 12.42 13.74
N CYS A 121 11.05 11.62 12.73
CA CYS A 121 12.01 10.97 11.85
C CYS A 121 12.96 11.97 11.18
N GLU A 122 12.42 13.05 10.59
CA GLU A 122 13.24 14.04 9.88
C GLU A 122 14.19 14.80 10.82
N GLN A 123 13.74 15.06 12.05
CA GLN A 123 14.54 15.71 13.09
C GLN A 123 15.68 14.81 13.60
N GLU A 124 15.41 13.54 13.85
CA GLU A 124 16.40 12.60 14.41
C GLU A 124 17.38 12.07 13.35
N GLU A 125 16.91 11.86 12.12
CA GLU A 125 17.73 11.33 11.02
C GLU A 125 18.38 12.42 10.16
N ASN A 126 17.99 13.69 10.36
CA ASN A 126 18.46 14.85 9.57
C ASN A 126 18.37 14.62 8.04
N THR A 127 17.27 14.02 7.60
CA THR A 127 16.94 13.71 6.20
C THR A 127 15.42 13.75 5.99
N THR A 128 14.96 13.71 4.74
CA THR A 128 13.52 13.57 4.46
C THR A 128 13.04 12.16 4.82
N CYS A 129 11.80 12.04 5.29
CA CYS A 129 11.24 10.75 5.66
C CYS A 129 9.97 10.41 4.89
N SER A 130 9.92 9.17 4.39
CA SER A 130 8.74 8.64 3.69
C SER A 130 7.92 7.71 4.57
N LYS A 131 6.60 7.80 4.44
CA LYS A 131 5.65 6.85 5.04
C LYS A 131 5.78 5.48 4.38
N TYR A 132 5.89 4.44 5.20
CA TYR A 132 5.69 3.06 4.77
C TYR A 132 4.74 2.33 5.74
N ARG A 133 3.52 2.06 5.29
CA ARG A 133 2.42 1.54 6.13
C ARG A 133 2.19 2.44 7.34
N LEU A 134 2.29 1.89 8.56
CA LEU A 134 2.05 2.57 9.83
C LEU A 134 3.35 3.06 10.50
N ARG A 135 4.42 3.29 9.71
CA ARG A 135 5.68 3.84 10.20
C ARG A 135 6.26 4.86 9.21
N ALA A 136 7.06 5.79 9.72
CA ALA A 136 7.91 6.67 8.93
C ALA A 136 9.35 6.15 8.92
N TYR A 137 10.06 6.31 7.81
CA TYR A 137 11.46 5.88 7.67
C TYR A 137 12.27 6.95 6.93
N PRO A 138 13.56 7.12 7.27
CA PRO A 138 14.45 8.03 6.53
C PRO A 138 14.55 7.59 5.07
N ASP A 139 14.53 8.54 4.14
CA ASP A 139 14.72 8.25 2.73
C ASP A 139 16.09 7.65 2.46
N CYS A 140 16.19 6.92 1.35
CA CYS A 140 17.46 6.33 0.96
C CYS A 140 18.42 7.41 0.45
N GLU A 141 19.71 7.20 0.66
CA GLU A 141 20.79 8.01 0.15
C GLU A 141 20.75 8.05 -1.39
N GLU A 142 21.40 9.06 -1.96
CA GLU A 142 21.51 9.20 -3.41
C GLU A 142 22.05 7.91 -4.06
N GLY A 143 21.41 7.47 -5.14
CA GLY A 143 21.74 6.22 -5.81
C GLY A 143 21.16 4.96 -5.16
N TYR A 144 20.33 5.10 -4.13
CA TYR A 144 19.58 4.01 -3.50
C TYR A 144 18.07 4.23 -3.60
N THR A 145 17.31 3.14 -3.59
CA THR A 145 15.84 3.15 -3.56
C THR A 145 15.34 2.27 -2.43
N ASN A 146 14.20 2.64 -1.85
CA ASN A 146 13.52 1.88 -0.83
C ASN A 146 13.09 0.49 -1.37
N HIS A 147 13.41 -0.56 -0.63
CA HIS A 147 12.87 -1.89 -0.88
C HIS A 147 12.19 -2.43 0.38
N GLY A 148 10.86 -2.40 0.35
CA GLY A 148 10.05 -2.64 1.54
C GLY A 148 10.18 -1.51 2.56
N CYS A 149 9.98 -1.82 3.84
CA CYS A 149 10.02 -0.83 4.91
C CYS A 149 11.44 -0.34 5.20
N CYS A 150 12.39 -1.27 5.27
CA CYS A 150 13.51 -1.11 6.19
C CYS A 150 14.87 -1.26 5.52
N LYS A 151 14.92 -1.41 4.18
CA LYS A 151 16.17 -1.62 3.44
C LYS A 151 16.27 -0.67 2.26
N CYS A 152 17.45 -0.08 2.09
CA CYS A 152 17.82 0.67 0.91
C CYS A 152 18.71 -0.19 0.02
N TRP A 153 18.36 -0.27 -1.25
CA TRP A 153 19.09 -1.03 -2.27
C TRP A 153 19.59 -0.11 -3.37
N PRO A 154 20.72 -0.41 -4.04
CA PRO A 154 21.20 0.41 -5.15
C PRO A 154 20.11 0.56 -6.21
N ALA A 155 19.94 1.78 -6.73
CA ALA A 155 18.95 2.07 -7.75
C ALA A 155 19.19 1.22 -9.01
N CYS A 156 18.12 0.99 -9.77
CA CYS A 156 18.29 0.37 -11.08
C CYS A 156 18.95 1.35 -12.06
N PRO A 157 19.70 0.86 -13.05
CA PRO A 157 20.25 1.72 -14.09
C PRO A 157 19.15 2.50 -14.83
N SER A 158 19.51 3.63 -15.43
CA SER A 158 18.56 4.44 -16.21
C SER A 158 17.89 3.60 -17.30
N GLY A 159 16.56 3.71 -17.41
CA GLY A 159 15.75 2.95 -18.36
C GLY A 159 15.35 1.54 -17.91
N TRP A 160 15.78 1.09 -16.72
CA TRP A 160 15.41 -0.21 -16.17
C TRP A 160 14.28 -0.07 -15.16
N LYS A 161 13.31 -0.98 -15.21
CA LYS A 161 12.19 -0.97 -14.26
C LYS A 161 12.59 -1.67 -12.96
N SER A 162 12.47 -0.95 -11.84
CA SER A 162 12.66 -1.51 -10.50
C SER A 162 11.57 -2.52 -10.16
N PHE A 163 11.96 -3.73 -9.74
CA PHE A 163 11.04 -4.75 -9.22
C PHE A 163 11.67 -5.46 -8.02
N GLY A 164 11.48 -4.86 -6.84
CA GLY A 164 12.06 -5.33 -5.60
C GLY A 164 13.59 -5.42 -5.65
N ARG A 165 14.14 -6.62 -5.41
CA ARG A 165 15.59 -6.90 -5.50
C ARG A 165 16.12 -6.95 -6.94
N PHE A 166 15.21 -6.93 -7.93
CA PHE A 166 15.55 -7.08 -9.33
C PHE A 166 15.40 -5.76 -10.08
N CYS A 167 16.19 -5.61 -11.13
CA CYS A 167 16.03 -4.61 -12.15
C CYS A 167 15.62 -5.32 -13.43
N ILE A 168 14.38 -5.08 -13.88
CA ILE A 168 13.87 -5.62 -15.12
C ILE A 168 14.62 -4.94 -16.26
N LYS A 169 15.21 -5.75 -17.12
CA LYS A 169 15.98 -5.28 -18.28
C LYS A 169 15.10 -4.48 -19.23
N PRO A 170 15.67 -3.54 -19.99
CA PRO A 170 14.98 -2.94 -21.12
C PRO A 170 14.58 -4.00 -22.15
N LYS A 171 13.67 -3.64 -23.07
CA LYS A 171 13.01 -4.55 -24.01
C LYS A 171 14.00 -5.49 -24.71
N ASN A 172 13.78 -6.80 -24.54
CA ASN A 172 14.44 -7.83 -25.33
C ASN A 172 13.94 -7.74 -26.78
N TYR A 173 14.78 -8.10 -27.74
CA TYR A 173 14.36 -8.17 -29.14
C TYR A 173 14.63 -9.54 -29.74
N TYR A 174 13.83 -9.87 -30.74
CA TYR A 174 13.88 -11.13 -31.45
C TYR A 174 14.88 -11.03 -32.60
N ARG A 175 15.84 -11.97 -32.67
CA ARG A 175 16.90 -11.99 -33.70
C ARG A 175 16.67 -13.02 -34.82
N GLY A 176 15.49 -13.63 -34.86
CA GLY A 176 15.12 -14.61 -35.88
C GLY A 176 15.16 -16.06 -35.40
N VAL A 177 14.60 -16.96 -36.22
CA VAL A 177 14.58 -18.42 -35.97
C VAL A 177 15.94 -19.09 -36.14
N GLY A 178 16.92 -18.38 -36.71
CA GLY A 178 18.24 -18.90 -37.03
C GLY A 178 18.32 -19.48 -38.45
N TYR A 179 19.56 -19.64 -38.91
CA TYR A 179 19.93 -20.29 -40.16
C TYR A 179 20.43 -21.70 -39.85
N PRO A 180 20.22 -22.69 -40.72
CA PRO A 180 20.85 -23.99 -40.53
C PRO A 180 22.38 -23.87 -40.62
N LEU A 181 23.10 -24.79 -39.96
CA LEU A 181 24.55 -24.74 -39.84
C LEU A 181 25.30 -24.62 -41.18
N TRP A 182 24.78 -25.24 -42.24
CA TRP A 182 25.36 -25.17 -43.59
C TRP A 182 25.16 -23.83 -44.30
N ASP A 183 24.23 -22.98 -43.82
CA ASP A 183 23.89 -21.67 -44.41
C ASP A 183 24.62 -20.50 -43.74
N LYS A 184 25.77 -20.73 -43.10
CA LYS A 184 26.57 -19.67 -42.43
C LYS A 184 26.82 -18.46 -43.31
N LYS A 185 27.16 -18.68 -44.59
CA LYS A 185 27.44 -17.61 -45.57
C LYS A 185 26.20 -16.75 -45.83
N LYS A 186 25.01 -17.35 -45.81
CA LYS A 186 23.74 -16.63 -45.98
C LYS A 186 23.48 -15.72 -44.77
N CYS A 187 23.72 -16.22 -43.56
CA CYS A 187 23.63 -15.40 -42.35
C CYS A 187 24.58 -14.19 -42.44
N GLN A 188 25.87 -14.42 -42.72
CA GLN A 188 26.88 -13.36 -42.79
C GLN A 188 26.58 -12.31 -43.87
N LYS A 189 25.95 -12.72 -44.98
CA LYS A 189 25.52 -11.80 -46.04
C LYS A 189 24.35 -10.91 -45.60
N HIS A 190 23.40 -11.44 -44.82
CA HIS A 190 22.23 -10.69 -44.37
C HIS A 190 22.51 -9.84 -43.12
N HIS A 191 23.51 -10.23 -42.33
CA HIS A 191 23.78 -9.66 -41.01
C HIS A 191 25.24 -9.21 -40.92
N PRO A 192 25.55 -7.96 -41.34
CA PRO A 192 26.92 -7.43 -41.37
C PRO A 192 27.57 -7.32 -39.99
N GLN A 193 26.78 -7.26 -38.91
CA GLN A 193 27.25 -7.32 -37.52
C GLN A 193 27.87 -8.68 -37.13
N GLY A 194 27.67 -9.68 -37.99
CA GLY A 194 28.21 -11.02 -37.83
C GLY A 194 27.18 -12.03 -37.34
N CYS A 195 27.60 -13.29 -37.33
CA CYS A 195 26.78 -14.41 -36.90
C CYS A 195 27.52 -15.27 -35.89
N GLU A 196 26.76 -15.87 -34.98
CA GLU A 196 27.24 -16.80 -33.95
C GLU A 196 26.48 -18.13 -34.06
N GLN A 197 27.16 -19.22 -33.71
CA GLN A 197 26.57 -20.55 -33.71
C GLN A 197 26.06 -20.86 -32.32
N ASP A 198 24.82 -21.34 -32.23
CA ASP A 198 24.20 -21.80 -30.99
C ASP A 198 23.50 -23.13 -31.26
N GLY A 199 24.09 -24.22 -30.74
CA GLY A 199 23.70 -25.59 -31.10
C GLY A 199 23.91 -25.90 -32.60
N LEU A 200 22.83 -26.36 -33.26
CA LEU A 200 22.80 -26.74 -34.68
C LEU A 200 22.37 -25.59 -35.61
N LEU A 201 22.16 -24.39 -35.05
CA LEU A 201 21.70 -23.22 -35.79
C LEU A 201 22.73 -22.08 -35.70
N ILE A 202 22.65 -21.17 -36.65
CA ILE A 202 23.47 -19.97 -36.75
C ILE A 202 22.55 -18.76 -36.64
N TYR A 203 22.81 -17.89 -35.69
CA TYR A 203 22.02 -16.70 -35.43
C TYR A 203 22.82 -15.43 -35.75
N PRO A 204 22.14 -14.32 -36.09
CA PRO A 204 22.77 -13.01 -36.08
C PRO A 204 23.30 -12.69 -34.68
N LYS A 205 24.48 -12.09 -34.59
CA LYS A 205 25.00 -11.59 -33.31
C LYS A 205 24.02 -10.56 -32.74
N CYS A 206 23.92 -10.55 -31.42
CA CYS A 206 23.22 -9.48 -30.72
C CYS A 206 23.99 -8.16 -30.85
N ASP A 207 23.25 -7.07 -30.72
CA ASP A 207 23.77 -5.71 -30.74
C ASP A 207 24.66 -5.49 -29.52
N GLU A 208 25.49 -4.44 -29.55
CA GLU A 208 26.39 -4.14 -28.44
C GLU A 208 25.60 -3.92 -27.14
N GLY A 209 26.07 -4.56 -26.05
CA GLY A 209 25.38 -4.55 -24.75
C GLY A 209 24.19 -5.51 -24.65
N TYR A 210 24.03 -6.44 -25.59
CA TYR A 210 23.06 -7.53 -25.54
C TYR A 210 23.74 -8.89 -25.70
N HIS A 211 23.22 -9.90 -25.01
CA HIS A 211 23.65 -11.29 -25.13
C HIS A 211 22.51 -12.21 -25.57
N SER A 212 22.88 -13.34 -26.19
CA SER A 212 21.93 -14.39 -26.55
C SER A 212 21.27 -14.98 -25.31
N HIS A 213 19.94 -14.97 -25.30
CA HIS A 213 19.10 -15.62 -24.30
C HIS A 213 18.09 -16.53 -25.01
N LEU A 214 18.04 -17.81 -24.65
CA LEU A 214 17.14 -18.80 -25.26
C LEU A 214 17.23 -18.86 -26.79
N PHE A 215 18.44 -18.77 -27.34
CA PHE A 215 18.78 -18.90 -28.78
C PHE A 215 18.25 -17.78 -29.68
N VAL A 216 16.98 -17.38 -29.57
CA VAL A 216 16.27 -16.50 -30.50
C VAL A 216 16.07 -15.07 -29.98
N TRP A 217 16.35 -14.82 -28.71
CA TRP A 217 16.21 -13.51 -28.08
C TRP A 217 17.56 -12.91 -27.75
N CYS A 218 17.70 -11.61 -27.98
CA CYS A 218 18.78 -10.81 -27.43
C CYS A 218 18.28 -10.09 -26.19
N SER A 219 19.01 -10.20 -25.08
CA SER A 219 18.69 -9.58 -23.81
C SER A 219 19.82 -8.66 -23.36
N ALA A 220 19.49 -7.48 -22.83
CA ALA A 220 20.49 -6.50 -22.42
C ALA A 220 21.41 -7.08 -21.33
N ASP A 221 22.71 -6.79 -21.40
CA ASP A 221 23.69 -7.21 -20.41
C ASP A 221 23.39 -6.59 -19.04
N CYS A 222 23.67 -7.33 -17.98
CA CYS A 222 23.58 -6.79 -16.63
C CYS A 222 24.75 -5.83 -16.35
N PRO A 223 24.53 -4.71 -15.64
CA PRO A 223 25.63 -3.85 -15.19
C PRO A 223 26.62 -4.63 -14.33
N LYS A 224 27.85 -4.10 -14.22
CA LYS A 224 28.89 -4.71 -13.40
C LYS A 224 28.38 -4.94 -11.97
N HIS A 225 28.67 -6.13 -11.42
CA HIS A 225 28.24 -6.60 -10.08
C HIS A 225 26.75 -6.96 -9.93
N TYR A 226 25.94 -6.85 -10.97
CA TYR A 226 24.59 -7.42 -10.97
C TYR A 226 24.65 -8.89 -11.40
N THR A 227 23.80 -9.71 -10.81
CA THR A 227 23.68 -11.12 -11.20
C THR A 227 22.57 -11.26 -12.24
N HIS A 228 22.87 -11.86 -13.39
CA HIS A 228 21.87 -12.14 -14.42
C HIS A 228 20.87 -13.20 -13.95
N VAL A 229 19.58 -12.86 -13.96
CA VAL A 229 18.48 -13.76 -13.58
C VAL A 229 17.37 -13.65 -14.63
N GLY A 230 17.58 -14.33 -15.77
CA GLY A 230 16.63 -14.35 -16.87
C GLY A 230 16.35 -12.96 -17.44
N HIS A 231 15.07 -12.54 -17.46
CA HIS A 231 14.67 -11.22 -17.97
C HIS A 231 15.04 -10.04 -17.03
N SER A 232 15.74 -10.32 -15.93
CA SER A 232 16.09 -9.33 -14.93
C SER A 232 17.57 -9.44 -14.52
N CYS A 233 18.04 -8.43 -13.80
CA CYS A 233 19.32 -8.44 -13.14
C CYS A 233 19.09 -8.24 -11.64
N MET A 234 19.56 -9.18 -10.83
CA MET A 234 19.53 -9.06 -9.38
C MET A 234 20.59 -8.05 -8.93
N ARG A 235 20.17 -7.09 -8.10
CA ARG A 235 21.05 -6.05 -7.57
C ARG A 235 22.17 -6.66 -6.70
N PRO A 236 23.36 -6.04 -6.65
CA PRO A 236 24.41 -6.46 -5.74
C PRO A 236 23.94 -6.39 -4.29
N PHE A 237 24.51 -7.21 -3.42
CA PHE A 237 24.17 -7.25 -1.99
C PHE A 237 24.80 -6.09 -1.20
N LYS A 238 24.86 -4.88 -1.79
CA LYS A 238 25.31 -3.66 -1.12
C LYS A 238 24.08 -2.89 -0.67
N HIS A 239 23.44 -3.35 0.40
CA HIS A 239 22.24 -2.74 0.97
C HIS A 239 22.51 -2.31 2.41
N TYR A 240 21.74 -1.36 2.91
CA TYR A 240 21.80 -0.95 4.31
C TYR A 240 20.40 -0.87 4.91
N LYS A 241 20.31 -0.94 6.24
CA LYS A 241 19.06 -0.86 6.99
C LYS A 241 18.68 0.60 7.22
N ARG A 242 17.39 0.91 7.18
CA ARG A 242 16.80 2.23 7.48
C ARG A 242 16.37 2.37 8.96
N GLY A 243 16.88 1.51 9.83
CA GLY A 243 16.38 1.35 11.20
C GLY A 243 15.02 0.63 11.30
N HIS A 244 14.41 0.72 12.47
CA HIS A 244 13.11 0.11 12.80
C HIS A 244 11.92 0.99 12.39
N GLY A 245 12.20 2.22 11.97
CA GLY A 245 11.20 3.22 11.61
C GLY A 245 10.46 3.78 12.82
N TYR A 246 9.85 4.93 12.61
CA TYR A 246 9.14 5.70 13.62
C TYR A 246 7.68 5.29 13.57
N PRO A 247 7.14 4.64 14.62
CA PRO A 247 5.74 4.20 14.61
C PRO A 247 4.81 5.39 14.46
N MET A 248 3.70 5.17 13.75
CA MET A 248 2.62 6.15 13.67
C MET A 248 2.20 6.58 15.07
N THR A 249 2.01 7.89 15.25
CA THR A 249 1.63 8.45 16.54
C THR A 249 0.15 8.19 16.78
N VAL A 250 -0.17 7.81 18.01
CA VAL A 250 -1.55 7.51 18.43
C VAL A 250 -2.04 8.53 19.45
N GLY A 251 -3.30 8.95 19.31
CA GLY A 251 -4.02 9.74 20.31
C GLY A 251 -3.91 11.26 20.14
N THR A 252 -4.11 12.00 21.23
CA THR A 252 -4.27 13.46 21.24
C THR A 252 -3.05 14.23 20.72
N LYS A 253 -1.85 13.64 20.73
CA LYS A 253 -0.64 14.19 20.08
C LYS A 253 -0.86 14.47 18.58
N CYS A 254 -1.85 13.82 17.95
CA CYS A 254 -2.26 14.11 16.58
C CYS A 254 -2.88 15.50 16.40
N LEU A 255 -3.74 15.92 17.34
CA LEU A 255 -4.45 17.22 17.28
C LEU A 255 -3.52 18.42 17.36
N GLU A 256 -2.40 18.27 18.08
CA GLU A 256 -1.43 19.35 18.25
C GLU A 256 -0.61 19.58 16.97
N SER A 257 -0.44 18.54 16.17
CA SER A 257 0.33 18.58 14.92
C SER A 257 -0.46 19.04 13.70
N THR A 258 -1.78 18.87 13.73
CA THR A 258 -2.74 19.39 12.74
C THR A 258 -3.26 20.77 13.12
N LYS A 259 -2.40 21.62 13.68
CA LYS A 259 -2.54 23.07 13.44
C LYS A 259 -2.33 23.32 11.94
N ILE A 260 -3.33 22.91 11.15
CA ILE A 260 -3.63 23.48 9.85
C ILE A 260 -3.58 24.98 10.10
N SER A 261 -2.77 25.67 9.31
CA SER A 261 -2.58 27.12 9.36
C SER A 261 -3.88 27.76 9.80
N GLU A 262 -3.89 28.41 10.97
CA GLU A 262 -5.08 29.11 11.48
C GLU A 262 -5.56 30.19 10.49
N ASN A 263 -4.83 30.41 9.39
CA ASN A 263 -5.10 31.32 8.28
C ASN A 263 -5.44 30.62 6.95
N ALA A 264 -5.68 29.31 6.90
CA ALA A 264 -6.15 28.67 5.66
C ALA A 264 -7.55 29.19 5.33
N THR A 265 -7.70 29.78 4.14
CA THR A 265 -8.98 30.33 3.67
C THR A 265 -9.94 29.21 3.27
N CYS A 266 -11.26 29.46 3.35
CA CYS A 266 -12.25 28.46 2.94
C CYS A 266 -12.06 27.99 1.49
N ASP A 267 -11.61 28.88 0.59
CA ASP A 267 -11.32 28.57 -0.81
C ASP A 267 -10.18 27.55 -0.97
N GLN A 268 -9.11 27.70 -0.18
CA GLN A 268 -7.99 26.74 -0.19
C GLN A 268 -8.43 25.36 0.28
N ILE A 269 -9.33 25.29 1.26
CA ILE A 269 -9.87 24.03 1.76
C ILE A 269 -10.77 23.38 0.70
N LEU A 270 -11.58 24.18 0.00
CA LEU A 270 -12.46 23.71 -1.06
C LEU A 270 -11.65 23.17 -2.26
N GLU A 271 -10.61 23.87 -2.71
CA GLU A 271 -9.71 23.38 -3.77
C GLU A 271 -9.06 22.05 -3.36
N GLU A 272 -8.62 21.96 -2.12
CA GLU A 272 -8.04 20.76 -1.55
C GLU A 272 -9.05 19.59 -1.52
N PHE A 273 -10.31 19.86 -1.19
CA PHE A 273 -11.41 18.88 -1.23
C PHE A 273 -11.69 18.40 -2.66
N LEU A 274 -11.77 19.32 -3.61
CA LEU A 274 -11.98 19.00 -5.03
C LEU A 274 -10.83 18.14 -5.60
N MET A 275 -9.58 18.40 -5.19
CA MET A 275 -8.44 17.55 -5.56
C MET A 275 -8.53 16.14 -4.97
N LEU A 276 -9.09 15.97 -3.77
CA LEU A 276 -9.32 14.65 -3.18
C LEU A 276 -10.43 13.89 -3.91
N GLN A 277 -11.54 14.57 -4.20
CA GLN A 277 -12.63 14.00 -4.98
C GLN A 277 -12.14 13.53 -6.34
N GLN A 278 -11.39 14.37 -7.06
CA GLN A 278 -10.87 13.99 -8.38
C GLN A 278 -9.88 12.81 -8.29
N ARG A 279 -9.05 12.76 -7.24
CA ARG A 279 -8.16 11.62 -6.99
C ARG A 279 -8.94 10.32 -6.72
N PHE A 280 -10.10 10.40 -6.09
CA PHE A 280 -10.98 9.24 -5.92
C PHE A 280 -11.51 8.78 -7.27
N ASP A 281 -12.07 9.69 -8.05
CA ASP A 281 -12.67 9.40 -9.35
C ASP A 281 -11.64 8.76 -10.28
N ASP A 282 -10.42 9.32 -10.36
CA ASP A 282 -9.32 8.75 -11.16
C ASP A 282 -8.96 7.32 -10.75
N ARG A 283 -8.97 7.03 -9.44
CA ARG A 283 -8.68 5.67 -8.93
C ARG A 283 -9.85 4.72 -9.16
N TYR A 284 -11.08 5.19 -8.94
CA TYR A 284 -12.31 4.43 -9.15
C TYR A 284 -12.40 3.93 -10.60
N GLU A 285 -12.18 4.82 -11.57
CA GLU A 285 -12.13 4.45 -12.99
C GLU A 285 -11.00 3.44 -13.27
N SER A 286 -9.82 3.63 -12.67
CA SER A 286 -8.72 2.67 -12.82
C SER A 286 -9.04 1.26 -12.27
N PHE A 287 -9.93 1.16 -11.27
CA PHE A 287 -10.38 -0.12 -10.71
C PHE A 287 -11.47 -0.78 -11.54
N ILE A 288 -12.35 0.00 -12.17
CA ILE A 288 -13.34 -0.52 -13.12
C ILE A 288 -12.64 -1.18 -14.30
N ASP A 289 -11.56 -0.56 -14.81
CA ASP A 289 -10.80 -1.03 -15.96
C ASP A 289 -9.84 -2.19 -15.64
N ALA A 290 -9.56 -2.45 -14.36
CA ALA A 290 -8.69 -3.53 -13.96
C ALA A 290 -9.39 -4.90 -14.14
N SER A 291 -8.69 -5.88 -14.74
CA SER A 291 -9.16 -7.26 -14.87
C SER A 291 -9.04 -8.02 -13.54
N LEU A 292 -9.61 -7.47 -12.47
CA LEU A 292 -9.70 -8.08 -11.15
C LEU A 292 -10.98 -8.91 -11.06
N ASP A 293 -10.91 -10.00 -10.31
CA ASP A 293 -12.12 -10.70 -9.89
C ASP A 293 -12.96 -9.80 -8.96
N GLU A 294 -14.22 -10.16 -8.76
CA GLU A 294 -15.19 -9.32 -8.06
C GLU A 294 -14.77 -9.06 -6.60
N GLU A 295 -14.23 -10.07 -5.92
CA GLU A 295 -13.83 -10.00 -4.50
C GLU A 295 -12.60 -9.10 -4.30
N GLU A 296 -11.56 -9.27 -5.14
CA GLU A 296 -10.38 -8.40 -5.13
C GLU A 296 -10.74 -6.94 -5.41
N ARG A 297 -11.67 -6.73 -6.36
CA ARG A 297 -12.18 -5.40 -6.71
C ARG A 297 -12.85 -4.75 -5.49
N TYR A 298 -13.70 -5.47 -4.76
CA TYR A 298 -14.37 -4.94 -3.57
C TYR A 298 -13.40 -4.61 -2.43
N ILE A 299 -12.37 -5.43 -2.21
CA ILE A 299 -11.37 -5.18 -1.15
C ILE A 299 -10.57 -3.91 -1.46
N LEU A 300 -10.15 -3.73 -2.72
CA LEU A 300 -9.41 -2.54 -3.15
C LEU A 300 -10.27 -1.28 -3.08
N LEU A 301 -11.51 -1.34 -3.57
CA LEU A 301 -12.48 -0.24 -3.47
C LEU A 301 -12.76 0.14 -2.02
N GLY A 302 -13.00 -0.84 -1.15
CA GLY A 302 -13.23 -0.60 0.27
C GLY A 302 -12.02 0.04 0.96
N THR A 303 -10.79 -0.36 0.58
CA THR A 303 -9.56 0.23 1.13
C THR A 303 -9.36 1.69 0.70
N GLU A 304 -9.57 1.99 -0.57
CA GLU A 304 -9.42 3.36 -1.10
C GLU A 304 -10.54 4.28 -0.62
N PHE A 305 -11.77 3.78 -0.55
CA PHE A 305 -12.89 4.49 0.07
C PHE A 305 -12.60 4.80 1.54
N PHE A 306 -12.04 3.84 2.28
CA PHE A 306 -11.63 4.08 3.67
C PHE A 306 -10.54 5.15 3.79
N ILE A 307 -9.51 5.12 2.92
CA ILE A 307 -8.46 6.15 2.88
C ILE A 307 -9.07 7.54 2.65
N LEU A 308 -10.00 7.66 1.69
CA LEU A 308 -10.67 8.91 1.38
C LEU A 308 -11.57 9.40 2.50
N LEU A 309 -12.36 8.52 3.12
CA LEU A 309 -13.13 8.88 4.30
C LEU A 309 -12.22 9.45 5.37
N THR A 310 -11.05 8.83 5.60
CA THR A 310 -10.09 9.33 6.60
C THR A 310 -9.54 10.72 6.25
N GLU A 311 -9.24 10.99 4.97
CA GLU A 311 -8.75 12.29 4.49
C GLU A 311 -9.86 13.37 4.50
N LEU A 312 -11.09 13.00 4.13
CA LEU A 312 -12.27 13.87 4.14
C LEU A 312 -12.65 14.28 5.56
N GLU A 313 -12.63 13.34 6.50
CA GLU A 313 -12.93 13.56 7.91
C GLU A 313 -11.97 14.55 8.57
N THR A 314 -10.66 14.40 8.27
CA THR A 314 -9.62 15.32 8.76
C THR A 314 -9.87 16.76 8.30
N ARG A 315 -10.50 16.94 7.13
CA ARG A 315 -10.77 18.25 6.51
C ARG A 315 -12.14 18.80 6.88
N TYR A 316 -13.13 17.93 7.04
CA TYR A 316 -14.47 18.30 7.52
C TYR A 316 -14.42 18.92 8.92
N LEU A 317 -13.65 18.31 9.82
CA LEU A 317 -13.36 18.86 11.15
C LEU A 317 -12.80 20.30 11.08
N PHE A 318 -11.99 20.59 10.07
CA PHE A 318 -11.41 21.90 9.86
C PHE A 318 -12.42 22.90 9.27
N ILE A 319 -13.26 22.47 8.32
CA ILE A 319 -14.35 23.28 7.74
C ILE A 319 -15.34 23.68 8.84
N HIS A 320 -15.74 22.74 9.69
CA HIS A 320 -16.67 22.99 10.79
C HIS A 320 -16.08 23.96 11.81
N LYS A 321 -14.79 23.80 12.17
CA LYS A 321 -14.11 24.69 13.12
C LYS A 321 -14.00 26.14 12.61
N ASN A 322 -13.83 26.34 11.30
CA ASN A 322 -13.68 27.67 10.70
C ASN A 322 -14.99 28.24 10.11
N GLN A 323 -16.14 27.60 10.36
CA GLN A 323 -17.44 28.01 9.82
C GLN A 323 -17.47 28.14 8.29
N CYS A 324 -16.70 27.32 7.58
CA CYS A 324 -16.60 27.36 6.11
C CYS A 324 -17.76 26.64 5.39
N LEU A 325 -18.87 26.34 6.09
CA LEU A 325 -20.05 25.70 5.51
C LEU A 325 -20.82 26.70 4.66
N THR A 326 -20.51 26.78 3.36
CA THR A 326 -21.40 27.38 2.37
C THR A 326 -22.46 26.36 1.94
N ASN A 327 -23.62 26.83 1.46
CA ASN A 327 -24.67 25.94 0.97
C ASN A 327 -24.19 25.02 -0.17
N ASP A 328 -23.26 25.50 -0.99
CA ASP A 328 -22.67 24.74 -2.10
C ASP A 328 -21.88 23.51 -1.60
N LEU A 329 -21.23 23.62 -0.45
CA LEU A 329 -20.44 22.53 0.14
C LEU A 329 -21.35 21.46 0.79
N ILE A 330 -22.53 21.87 1.23
CA ILE A 330 -23.58 20.97 1.75
C ILE A 330 -24.25 20.18 0.62
N GLU A 331 -24.36 20.75 -0.60
CA GLU A 331 -24.87 20.02 -1.77
C GLU A 331 -23.87 19.02 -2.35
N ILE A 332 -22.56 19.26 -2.17
CA ILE A 332 -21.49 18.37 -2.66
C ILE A 332 -21.24 17.18 -1.72
N MET A 333 -21.48 17.34 -0.41
CA MET A 333 -21.31 16.31 0.62
C MET A 333 -22.49 15.33 0.72
#